data_AF-A0A956UB42-F1
#
_entry.id   AF-A0A956UB42-F1
#
_cell.length_a   1.000
_cell.length_b   1.000
_cell.length_c   1.000
_cell.angle_alpha   90.00
_cell.angle_beta   90.00
_cell.angle_gamma   90.00
#
_symmetry.space_group_name_H-M   'P 1'
#
loop_
_entity.id
_entity.type
_entity.pdbx_description
1 polymer ?
#
loop_
_entity_poly.entity_id
_entity_poly.type
_entity_poly.pdbx_seq_one_letter_code
_entity_poly.pdbx_strand_id
1 'polypeptide(L)'
;MTSPNDANIREVDLPFSNGLIAARMWKAQDRFVVGVPQLGLHCYGRSEQEAAFRLFTTLLKYYRQLKNNQKKITEKGTRDLEILRRWVEEIERKMTAPSGPTVISLAERRSR
;
A
#
# COMPACT_ATOMS: atom_id res chain seq x y z
N MET A 1 33.60 -0.46 -9.20
CA MET A 1 32.20 -0.70 -9.62
C MET A 1 31.59 -1.67 -8.63
N THR A 2 31.00 -1.15 -7.56
CA THR A 2 30.40 -1.95 -6.48
C THR A 2 28.93 -2.18 -6.82
N SER A 3 28.56 -3.44 -7.05
CA SER A 3 27.17 -3.86 -7.21
C SER A 3 26.34 -3.38 -6.01
N PRO A 4 25.18 -2.73 -6.20
CA PRO A 4 24.34 -2.35 -5.09
C PRO A 4 23.81 -3.63 -4.45
N ASN A 5 24.27 -3.83 -3.22
CA ASN A 5 23.90 -4.90 -2.29
C ASN A 5 22.40 -5.25 -2.39
N ASP A 6 22.06 -6.43 -2.92
CA ASP A 6 20.72 -7.06 -2.85
C ASP A 6 20.26 -7.34 -1.41
N ALA A 7 21.09 -7.03 -0.41
CA ALA A 7 20.95 -7.43 0.98
C ALA A 7 19.91 -6.67 1.83
N ASN A 8 19.03 -5.84 1.25
CA ASN A 8 18.05 -5.10 2.06
C ASN A 8 16.72 -4.80 1.35
N ILE A 9 16.29 -5.71 0.47
CA ILE A 9 14.93 -5.67 -0.08
C ILE A 9 14.02 -6.40 0.90
N ARG A 10 13.09 -5.66 1.52
CA ARG A 10 12.07 -6.20 2.42
C ARG A 10 10.71 -6.08 1.75
N GLU A 11 9.90 -7.12 1.84
CA GLU A 11 8.48 -6.99 1.49
C GLU A 11 7.81 -6.06 2.49
N VAL A 12 6.99 -5.15 1.98
CA VAL A 12 6.20 -4.24 2.77
C VAL A 12 4.75 -4.62 2.59
N ASP A 13 4.13 -5.01 3.70
CA ASP A 13 2.69 -5.12 3.75
C ASP A 13 2.09 -3.73 3.60
N LEU A 14 1.63 -3.43 2.39
CA LEU A 14 0.75 -2.29 2.19
C LEU A 14 -0.50 -2.52 3.07
N PRO A 15 -0.96 -1.49 3.78
CA PRO A 15 -2.16 -1.61 4.59
C PRO A 15 -3.29 -2.15 3.73
N PHE A 16 -3.92 -3.22 4.22
CA PHE A 16 -5.09 -3.83 3.60
C PHE A 16 -4.85 -4.47 2.22
N SER A 17 -3.58 -4.70 1.85
CA SER A 17 -3.21 -5.40 0.61
C SER A 17 -3.44 -6.91 0.69
N ASN A 18 -3.27 -7.55 1.85
CA ASN A 18 -3.45 -9.00 2.02
C ASN A 18 -2.79 -9.86 0.92
N GLY A 19 -1.61 -9.43 0.44
CA GLY A 19 -0.90 -10.07 -0.67
C GLY A 19 -1.35 -9.71 -2.10
N LEU A 20 -2.41 -8.89 -2.29
CA LEU A 20 -2.87 -8.43 -3.62
C LEU A 20 -1.84 -7.56 -4.33
N ILE A 21 -1.12 -6.75 -3.56
CA ILE A 21 -0.08 -5.84 -4.04
C ILE A 21 1.22 -6.17 -3.32
N ALA A 22 2.18 -6.75 -4.04
CA ALA A 22 3.52 -7.03 -3.55
C ALA A 22 4.35 -5.74 -3.59
N ALA A 23 4.30 -4.96 -2.51
CA ALA A 23 5.20 -3.83 -2.34
C ALA A 23 6.53 -4.29 -1.76
N ARG A 24 7.61 -3.74 -2.30
CA ARG A 24 8.98 -3.99 -1.84
C ARG A 24 9.58 -2.66 -1.43
N MET A 25 10.28 -2.65 -0.30
CA MET A 25 11.06 -1.51 0.16
C MET A 25 12.52 -1.88 0.28
N TRP A 26 13.37 -0.94 -0.11
CA TRP A 26 14.81 -1.06 0.07
C TRP A 26 15.40 0.31 0.33
N LYS A 27 16.54 0.34 1.01
CA LYS A 27 17.31 1.57 1.20
C LYS A 27 18.28 1.75 0.05
N ALA A 28 18.20 2.87 -0.64
CA ALA A 28 19.14 3.25 -1.69
C ALA A 28 19.86 4.54 -1.25
N GLN A 29 21.16 4.42 -0.96
CA GLN A 29 21.98 5.52 -0.42
C GLN A 29 21.34 6.12 0.85
N ASP A 30 20.83 7.35 0.75
CA ASP A 30 20.22 8.13 1.85
C ASP A 30 18.69 8.25 1.71
N ARG A 31 18.07 7.36 0.93
CA ARG A 31 16.62 7.36 0.71
C ARG A 31 16.02 5.99 0.89
N PHE A 32 14.77 5.97 1.35
CA PHE A 32 13.93 4.78 1.33
C PHE A 32 13.17 4.74 0.02
N VAL A 33 13.29 3.64 -0.70
CA VAL A 33 12.56 3.37 -1.93
C VAL A 33 11.51 2.33 -1.62
N VAL A 34 10.28 2.57 -2.04
CA VAL A 34 9.22 1.56 -2.00
C VAL A 34 8.57 1.48 -3.37
N GLY A 35 8.28 0.28 -3.84
CA GLY A 35 7.69 0.10 -5.16
C GLY A 35 6.85 -1.15 -5.26
N VAL A 36 5.97 -1.13 -6.26
CA VAL A 36 5.09 -2.22 -6.65
C VAL A 36 5.53 -2.66 -8.05
N PRO A 37 6.36 -3.71 -8.18
CA PRO A 37 6.91 -4.13 -9.47
C PRO A 37 5.83 -4.46 -10.50
N GLN A 38 4.74 -5.12 -10.06
CA GLN A 38 3.65 -5.52 -10.96
C GLN A 38 2.91 -4.33 -11.60
N LEU A 39 2.94 -3.15 -10.96
CA LEU A 39 2.34 -1.91 -11.49
C LEU A 39 3.39 -0.98 -12.12
N GLY A 40 4.69 -1.28 -11.97
CA GLY A 40 5.78 -0.42 -12.43
C GLY A 40 5.89 0.90 -11.65
N LEU A 41 5.35 0.96 -10.42
CA LEU A 41 5.34 2.17 -9.60
C LEU A 41 6.40 2.09 -8.51
N HIS A 42 7.09 3.21 -8.27
CA HIS A 42 8.02 3.36 -7.16
C HIS A 42 7.96 4.79 -6.61
N CYS A 43 8.25 4.92 -5.32
CA CYS A 43 8.23 6.16 -4.57
C CYS A 43 9.46 6.22 -3.67
N TYR A 44 9.87 7.46 -3.37
CA TYR A 44 11.03 7.74 -2.54
C TYR A 44 10.60 8.54 -1.31
N GLY A 45 11.24 8.29 -0.17
CA GLY A 45 11.06 9.07 1.06
C GLY A 45 12.36 9.19 1.84
N ARG A 46 12.41 10.16 2.76
CA ARG A 46 13.51 10.31 3.73
C ARG A 46 13.36 9.35 4.92
N SER A 47 12.16 8.81 5.13
CA SER A 47 11.86 7.73 6.07
C SER A 47 11.02 6.63 5.40
N GLU A 48 11.00 5.44 6.00
CA GLU A 48 10.16 4.32 5.57
C GLU A 48 8.68 4.72 5.50
N GLN A 49 8.19 5.41 6.54
CA GLN A 49 6.81 5.88 6.63
C GLN A 49 6.47 6.88 5.53
N GLU A 50 7.37 7.83 5.25
CA GLU A 50 7.17 8.80 4.18
C GLU A 50 7.10 8.12 2.81
N ALA A 51 8.03 7.19 2.54
CA ALA A 51 8.05 6.42 1.29
C ALA A 51 6.77 5.61 1.12
N ALA A 52 6.34 4.90 2.17
CA ALA A 52 5.11 4.10 2.17
C ALA A 52 3.85 4.96 1.97
N PHE A 53 3.74 6.11 2.64
CA PHE A 53 2.61 7.03 2.47
C PHE A 53 2.55 7.63 1.07
N ARG A 54 3.71 7.97 0.49
CA ARG A 54 3.80 8.43 -0.91
C ARG A 54 3.36 7.34 -1.88
N LEU A 55 3.74 6.09 -1.65
CA LEU A 55 3.28 4.97 -2.48
C LEU A 55 1.77 4.78 -2.35
N PHE A 56 1.24 4.78 -1.14
CA PHE A 56 -0.20 4.67 -0.88
C PHE A 56 -1.00 5.73 -1.63
N THR A 57 -0.62 7.00 -1.50
CA THR A 57 -1.31 8.10 -2.19
C THR A 57 -1.13 8.04 -3.72
N THR A 58 0.02 7.56 -4.19
CA THR A 58 0.28 7.36 -5.63
C THR A 58 -0.59 6.28 -6.22
N LEU A 59 -0.78 5.15 -5.52
CA LEU A 59 -1.68 4.08 -5.95
C LEU A 59 -3.13 4.56 -6.06
N LEU A 60 -3.61 5.36 -5.08
CA LEU A 60 -4.94 5.97 -5.13
C LEU A 60 -5.11 6.94 -6.32
N LYS A 61 -4.08 7.76 -6.60
CA LYS A 61 -4.09 8.65 -7.77
C LYS A 61 -4.11 7.85 -9.08
N TYR A 62 -3.30 6.80 -9.17
CA TYR A 62 -3.24 5.94 -10.35
C TYR A 62 -4.57 5.23 -10.60
N TYR A 63 -5.20 4.70 -9.56
CA TYR A 63 -6.55 4.15 -9.62
C TYR A 63 -7.57 5.15 -10.17
N ARG A 64 -7.61 6.37 -9.62
CA ARG A 64 -8.52 7.44 -10.08
C ARG A 64 -8.26 7.81 -11.54
N GLN A 65 -7.00 7.89 -11.94
CA GLN A 65 -6.63 8.21 -13.32
C GLN A 65 -7.10 7.12 -14.29
N LEU A 66 -6.89 5.85 -13.98
CA LEU A 66 -7.34 4.72 -14.80
C LEU A 66 -8.87 4.66 -14.87
N LYS A 67 -9.56 4.86 -13.73
CA LYS A 67 -11.02 4.89 -13.65
C LYS A 67 -11.62 6.01 -14.52
N ASN A 68 -11.05 7.22 -14.47
CA ASN A 68 -11.54 8.36 -15.26
C ASN A 68 -11.25 8.20 -16.77
N ASN A 69 -10.21 7.46 -17.13
CA ASN A 69 -9.79 7.27 -18.51
C ASN A 69 -10.12 5.87 -19.07
N GLN A 70 -11.03 5.13 -18.45
CA GLN A 70 -11.29 3.71 -18.74
C GLN A 70 -11.58 3.40 -20.23
N LYS A 71 -12.08 4.38 -20.99
CA LYS A 71 -12.33 4.26 -22.45
C LYS A 71 -11.06 4.33 -23.31
N LYS A 72 -9.92 4.74 -22.74
CA LYS A 72 -8.65 5.02 -23.43
C LYS A 72 -7.45 4.29 -22.82
N ILE A 73 -7.67 3.39 -21.87
CA ILE A 73 -6.58 2.62 -21.26
C ILE A 73 -6.22 1.41 -22.12
N THR A 74 -4.95 1.03 -22.09
CA THR A 74 -4.44 -0.18 -22.73
C THR A 74 -4.88 -1.43 -21.97
N GLU A 75 -4.69 -2.63 -22.54
CA GLU A 75 -4.93 -3.89 -21.84
C GLU A 75 -4.17 -3.98 -20.50
N LYS A 76 -2.93 -3.47 -20.46
CA LYS A 76 -2.17 -3.34 -19.21
C LYS A 76 -2.90 -2.44 -18.21
N GLY A 77 -3.37 -1.27 -18.65
CA GLY A 77 -4.13 -0.35 -17.79
C GLY A 77 -5.41 -0.97 -17.25
N THR A 78 -6.09 -1.82 -18.02
CA THR A 78 -7.27 -2.56 -17.56
C THR A 78 -6.92 -3.57 -16.46
N ARG A 79 -5.83 -4.32 -16.61
CA ARG A 79 -5.33 -5.24 -15.57
C ARG A 79 -4.91 -4.50 -14.31
N ASP A 80 -4.17 -3.40 -14.47
CA ASP A 80 -3.74 -2.54 -13.36
C ASP A 80 -4.97 -1.97 -12.62
N LEU A 81 -6.00 -1.55 -13.35
CA LEU A 81 -7.26 -1.04 -12.79
C LEU A 81 -7.99 -2.11 -11.98
N GLU A 82 -8.03 -3.36 -12.44
CA GLU A 82 -8.67 -4.46 -11.70
C GLU A 82 -7.96 -4.73 -10.36
N ILE A 83 -6.63 -4.80 -10.37
CA ILE A 83 -5.81 -5.00 -9.16
C ILE A 83 -6.08 -3.85 -8.17
N LEU A 84 -6.02 -2.61 -8.65
CA LEU A 84 -6.24 -1.44 -7.81
C LEU A 84 -7.68 -1.33 -7.31
N ARG A 85 -8.67 -1.75 -8.10
CA ARG A 85 -10.07 -1.76 -7.68
C ARG A 85 -10.27 -2.70 -6.50
N ARG A 86 -9.76 -3.93 -6.58
CA ARG A 86 -9.84 -4.90 -5.46
C ARG A 86 -9.14 -4.36 -4.23
N TRP A 87 -7.96 -3.76 -4.38
CA TRP A 87 -7.25 -3.14 -3.27
C TRP A 87 -8.04 -1.99 -2.62
N VAL A 88 -8.67 -1.13 -3.41
CA VAL A 88 -9.52 -0.04 -2.88
C VAL A 88 -10.78 -0.60 -2.20
N GLU A 89 -11.42 -1.62 -2.76
CA GLU A 89 -12.58 -2.29 -2.15
C GLU A 89 -12.21 -2.90 -0.78
N GLU A 90 -11.02 -3.49 -0.63
CA GLU A 90 -10.51 -3.99 0.66
C GLU A 90 -10.31 -2.86 1.68
N ILE A 91 -9.74 -1.73 1.24
CA ILE A 91 -9.58 -0.54 2.08
C ILE A 91 -10.95 -0.05 2.56
N GLU A 92 -11.88 0.14 1.63
CA GLU A 92 -13.24 0.62 1.92
C GLU A 92 -13.97 -0.34 2.84
N ARG A 93 -13.88 -1.65 2.60
CA ARG A 93 -14.50 -2.66 3.47
C ARG A 93 -13.94 -2.61 4.88
N LYS A 94 -12.64 -2.44 5.07
CA LYS A 94 -12.06 -2.35 6.41
C LYS A 94 -12.34 -1.02 7.12
N MET A 95 -12.50 0.07 6.38
CA MET A 95 -12.94 1.36 6.93
C MET A 95 -14.43 1.38 7.28
N THR A 96 -15.26 0.65 6.54
CA THR A 96 -16.71 0.54 6.76
C THR A 96 -17.13 -0.64 7.61
N ALA A 97 -16.22 -1.60 7.86
CA ALA A 97 -16.45 -2.67 8.81
C ALA A 97 -16.75 -2.03 10.17
N PRO A 98 -17.91 -2.33 10.78
CA PRO A 98 -18.20 -1.86 12.12
C PRO A 98 -17.08 -2.37 13.01
N SER A 99 -16.34 -1.44 13.63
CA SER A 99 -15.39 -1.74 14.67
C SER A 99 -16.12 -2.58 15.73
N GLY A 100 -15.88 -3.89 15.73
CA GLY A 100 -16.29 -4.75 16.85
C GLY A 100 -15.73 -4.15 18.15
N PRO A 101 -16.43 -4.32 19.29
CA PRO A 101 -16.32 -3.41 20.43
C PRO A 101 -14.92 -3.50 21.05
N THR A 102 -14.06 -2.53 20.74
CA THR A 102 -12.90 -2.25 21.59
C THR A 102 -13.33 -1.24 22.64
N VAL A 103 -14.17 -1.71 23.57
CA VAL A 103 -14.31 -1.08 24.87
C VAL A 103 -14.01 -2.18 25.87
N ILE A 104 -12.75 -2.23 26.29
CA ILE A 104 -12.36 -2.97 27.49
C ILE A 104 -13.24 -2.40 28.60
N SER A 105 -14.20 -3.19 29.07
CA SER A 105 -15.07 -2.81 30.17
C SER A 105 -14.21 -2.72 31.43
N LEU A 106 -13.67 -1.53 31.70
CA LEU A 106 -12.81 -1.23 32.85
C LEU A 106 -13.64 -1.07 34.15
N ALA A 107 -14.74 -1.82 34.27
CA ALA A 107 -15.73 -1.69 35.35
C ALA A 107 -15.72 -2.86 36.35
N GLU A 108 -14.91 -3.91 36.17
CA GLU A 108 -14.82 -5.05 37.11
C GLU A 108 -13.48 -5.12 37.87
N ARG A 109 -12.95 -3.97 38.29
CA ARG A 109 -11.83 -3.92 39.26
C ARG A 109 -12.10 -3.02 40.46
N ARG A 110 -13.29 -3.14 41.04
CA ARG A 110 -13.54 -2.60 42.38
C ARG A 110 -14.56 -3.42 43.17
N SER A 111 -14.23 -4.70 43.36
CA SER A 111 -14.67 -5.44 44.53
C SER A 111 -13.43 -5.83 45.31
N ARG A 112 -13.03 -4.96 46.22
CA ARG A 112 -12.28 -5.24 47.45
C ARG A 112 -12.27 -3.99 48.32
#